data_AF-A0A814KSU9-F1
#
_entry.id   AF-A0A814KSU9-F1
#
_cell.length_a   1.000
_cell.length_b   1.000
_cell.length_c   1.000
_cell.angle_alpha   90.00
_cell.angle_beta   90.00
_cell.angle_gamma   90.00
#
_symmetry.space_group_name_H-M   'P 1'
#
loop_
_entity.id
_entity.type
_entity.pdbx_description
1 polymer ?
#
loop_
_entity_poly.entity_id
_entity_poly.type
_entity_poly.pdbx_seq_one_letter_code
_entity_poly.pdbx_strand_id
1 'polypeptide(L)'
;MANTYTNMTRGTSTNKPNSAWTADQVASYMFEKIEQKQFYILCPDNAVTNHTDYKRMTWNLHDITEGRSALSRWREETVDDFEQYMKE
;
A
#
# COMPACT_ATOMS: atom_id res chain seq x y z
N MET A 1 2.37 -1.70 -0.84
CA MET A 1 1.08 -1.98 -1.50
C MET A 1 0.72 -3.39 -1.10
N ALA A 2 -0.31 -3.49 -0.27
CA ALA A 2 -0.67 -4.70 0.47
C ALA A 2 -0.76 -5.94 -0.42
N ASN A 3 0.02 -6.97 -0.09
CA ASN A 3 -0.03 -8.26 -0.74
C ASN A 3 -0.72 -9.32 0.15
N THR A 4 -1.78 -9.94 -0.36
CA THR A 4 -2.53 -11.00 0.34
C THR A 4 -2.46 -12.30 -0.45
N TYR A 5 -2.10 -13.38 0.23
CA TYR A 5 -2.05 -14.72 -0.34
C TYR A 5 -3.40 -15.44 -0.17
N THR A 6 -4.04 -15.71 -1.30
CA THR A 6 -5.31 -16.44 -1.41
C THR A 6 -5.23 -17.42 -2.58
N ASN A 7 -6.23 -18.30 -2.74
CA ASN A 7 -6.31 -19.16 -3.92
C ASN A 7 -6.44 -18.37 -5.25
N MET A 8 -6.90 -17.11 -5.21
CA MET A 8 -7.00 -16.25 -6.39
C MET A 8 -5.67 -15.57 -6.73
N THR A 9 -4.84 -15.27 -5.73
CA THR A 9 -3.62 -14.47 -5.89
C THR A 9 -2.33 -15.30 -5.83
N ARG A 10 -2.39 -16.59 -5.47
CA ARG A 10 -1.20 -17.44 -5.32
C ARG A 10 -0.43 -17.73 -6.61
N GLY A 11 -1.06 -17.55 -7.78
CA GLY A 11 -0.47 -17.94 -9.07
C GLY A 11 -0.08 -19.41 -9.08
N THR A 12 1.18 -19.69 -9.41
CA THR A 12 1.77 -21.05 -9.37
C THR A 12 2.38 -21.40 -8.01
N SER A 13 2.44 -20.46 -7.06
CA SER A 13 3.03 -20.70 -5.74
C SER A 13 2.15 -21.63 -4.93
N THR A 14 2.75 -22.66 -4.36
CA THR A 14 2.11 -23.58 -3.41
C THR A 14 2.16 -23.06 -1.98
N ASN A 15 3.19 -22.27 -1.66
CA ASN A 15 3.44 -21.73 -0.33
C ASN A 15 3.16 -20.22 -0.28
N LYS A 16 2.71 -19.76 0.89
CA LYS A 16 2.53 -18.34 1.20
C LYS A 16 3.90 -17.64 1.24
N PRO A 17 4.12 -16.56 0.48
CA PRO A 17 5.33 -15.74 0.62
C PRO A 17 5.44 -15.11 2.02
N ASN A 18 6.66 -14.87 2.49
CA ASN A 18 6.88 -14.19 3.77
C ASN A 18 6.35 -12.76 3.75
N SER A 19 6.44 -12.08 2.62
CA SER A 19 5.98 -10.70 2.41
C SER A 19 4.45 -10.54 2.42
N ALA A 20 3.68 -11.62 2.24
CA ALA A 20 2.23 -11.55 2.09
C ALA A 20 1.49 -11.95 3.38
N TRP A 21 0.34 -11.32 3.63
CA TRP A 21 -0.61 -11.75 4.64
C TRP A 21 -1.51 -12.89 4.15
N THR A 22 -2.11 -13.63 5.09
CA THR A 22 -3.20 -14.56 4.80
C THR A 22 -4.54 -13.83 4.70
N ALA A 23 -5.54 -14.48 4.12
CA ALA A 23 -6.92 -13.96 4.12
C ALA A 23 -7.45 -13.74 5.55
N ASP A 24 -7.14 -14.64 6.48
CA ASP A 24 -7.59 -14.52 7.87
C ASP A 24 -6.99 -13.29 8.57
N GLN A 25 -5.71 -12.98 8.33
CA GLN A 25 -5.07 -11.78 8.87
C GLN A 25 -5.76 -10.50 8.37
N VAL A 26 -6.09 -10.46 7.07
CA VAL A 26 -6.83 -9.33 6.47
C VAL A 26 -8.22 -9.20 7.09
N ALA A 27 -8.96 -10.31 7.21
CA ALA A 27 -10.32 -10.30 7.76
C ALA A 27 -10.32 -9.86 9.23
N SER A 28 -9.45 -10.42 10.07
CA SER A 28 -9.32 -10.03 11.48
C SER A 28 -8.98 -8.55 11.64
N TYR A 29 -8.02 -8.05 10.86
CA TYR A 29 -7.65 -6.63 10.89
C TYR A 29 -8.80 -5.72 10.43
N MET A 30 -9.52 -6.13 9.39
CA MET A 30 -10.69 -5.38 8.91
C MET A 30 -11.78 -5.27 9.99
N PHE A 31 -12.12 -6.35 10.69
CA PHE A 31 -13.12 -6.31 11.75
C PHE A 31 -12.69 -5.38 12.89
N GLU A 32 -11.43 -5.42 13.31
CA GLU A 32 -10.88 -4.50 14.32
C GLU A 32 -11.05 -3.02 13.89
N LYS A 33 -10.78 -2.70 12.62
CA LYS A 33 -10.90 -1.32 12.11
C LYS A 33 -12.34 -0.87 11.90
N ILE A 34 -13.25 -1.80 11.58
CA ILE A 34 -14.69 -1.52 11.53
C ILE A 34 -15.20 -1.13 12.93
N GLU A 35 -14.79 -1.83 13.99
CA GLU A 35 -15.13 -1.47 15.37
C GLU A 35 -14.63 -0.07 15.74
N GLN A 36 -13.48 0.33 15.19
CA GLN A 36 -12.92 1.68 15.30
C GLN A 36 -13.60 2.71 14.39
N LYS A 37 -14.67 2.34 13.67
CA LYS A 37 -15.42 3.18 12.74
C LYS A 37 -14.57 3.79 11.61
N GLN A 38 -13.53 3.08 11.18
CA GLN A 38 -12.71 3.50 10.05
C GLN A 38 -13.33 3.04 8.72
N PHE A 39 -13.47 3.98 7.78
CA PHE A 39 -14.01 3.68 6.44
C PHE A 39 -12.94 3.14 5.49
N TYR A 40 -11.80 3.84 5.39
CA TYR A 40 -10.66 3.38 4.58
C TYR A 40 -9.71 2.55 5.44
N ILE A 41 -9.66 1.26 5.16
CA ILE A 41 -8.80 0.30 5.86
C ILE A 41 -7.67 -0.10 4.92
N LEU A 42 -6.49 0.47 5.15
CA LEU A 42 -5.28 -0.02 4.51
C LEU A 42 -4.73 -1.19 5.33
N CYS A 43 -4.86 -2.39 4.79
CA CYS A 43 -4.29 -3.58 5.42
C CYS A 43 -2.77 -3.57 5.24
N PRO A 44 -2.00 -3.80 6.31
CA PRO A 44 -0.56 -4.03 6.17
C PRO A 44 -0.25 -5.28 5.35
N ASP A 45 1.01 -5.39 4.97
CA ASP A 45 1.64 -6.64 4.62
C ASP A 45 2.98 -6.76 5.36
N ASN A 46 3.81 -7.73 4.99
CA ASN A 46 5.14 -7.89 5.59
C ASN A 46 6.26 -7.33 4.69
N ALA A 47 5.93 -6.58 3.65
CA ALA A 47 6.90 -6.01 2.70
C ALA A 47 7.28 -4.59 3.05
N VAL A 48 6.30 -3.75 3.42
CA VAL A 48 6.53 -2.34 3.77
C VAL A 48 5.66 -1.91 4.95
N THR A 49 6.08 -0.85 5.62
CA THR A 49 5.31 -0.28 6.74
C THR A 49 4.10 0.50 6.24
N ASN A 50 3.03 0.57 7.04
CA ASN A 50 1.87 1.41 6.76
C ASN A 50 2.25 2.87 6.52
N HIS A 51 3.24 3.39 7.26
CA HIS A 51 3.77 4.74 7.05
C HIS A 51 4.27 4.96 5.63
N THR A 52 5.01 3.99 5.10
CA THR A 52 5.53 4.04 3.72
C THR A 52 4.38 4.04 2.71
N ASP A 53 3.37 3.20 2.90
CA ASP A 53 2.23 3.16 1.99
C ASP A 53 1.36 4.42 2.10
N TYR A 54 1.16 4.99 3.29
CA TYR A 54 0.48 6.28 3.46
C TYR A 54 1.19 7.40 2.73
N LYS A 55 2.52 7.50 2.87
CA LYS A 55 3.32 8.47 2.09
C LYS A 55 3.08 8.32 0.58
N ARG A 56 3.18 7.10 0.07
CA ARG A 56 2.95 6.83 -1.36
C ARG A 56 1.54 7.19 -1.82
N MET A 57 0.53 6.95 -0.98
CA MET A 57 -0.85 7.34 -1.26
C MET A 57 -1.01 8.86 -1.27
N THR A 58 -0.47 9.55 -0.26
CA THR A 58 -0.49 11.01 -0.16
C THR A 58 0.19 11.64 -1.36
N TRP A 59 1.36 11.15 -1.75
CA TRP A 59 2.04 11.58 -2.97
C TRP A 59 1.14 11.45 -4.20
N ASN A 60 0.50 10.30 -4.40
CA ASN A 60 -0.39 10.13 -5.55
C ASN A 60 -1.63 11.05 -5.50
N LEU A 61 -2.14 11.36 -4.31
CA LEU A 61 -3.23 12.34 -4.15
C LEU A 61 -2.77 13.75 -4.51
N HIS A 62 -1.52 14.08 -4.17
CA HIS A 62 -0.91 15.35 -4.52
C HIS A 62 -0.71 15.52 -6.03
N ASP A 63 -0.64 14.43 -6.81
CA ASP A 63 -0.62 14.55 -8.28
C ASP A 63 -1.83 15.33 -8.80
N ILE A 64 -3.01 15.10 -8.19
CA ILE A 64 -4.25 15.75 -8.59
C ILE A 64 -4.25 17.23 -8.17
N THR A 65 -3.81 17.52 -6.94
CA THR A 65 -3.89 18.87 -6.38
C THR A 65 -2.77 19.79 -6.87
N GLU A 66 -1.61 19.23 -7.24
CA GLU A 66 -0.44 19.95 -7.73
C GLU A 66 -0.36 19.96 -9.26
N GLY A 67 -1.29 19.30 -9.96
CA GLY A 67 -1.31 19.24 -11.42
C GLY A 67 -0.18 18.43 -12.03
N ARG A 68 0.37 17.45 -11.29
CA ARG A 68 1.42 16.56 -11.79
C ARG A 68 0.80 15.48 -12.65
N SER A 69 1.59 14.97 -13.59
CA SER A 69 1.17 13.87 -14.44
C SER A 69 0.95 12.59 -13.63
N ALA A 70 -0.04 11.77 -13.99
CA ALA A 70 -0.36 10.54 -13.26
C ALA A 70 0.86 9.61 -13.07
N LEU A 71 0.94 8.92 -11.92
CA LEU A 71 2.08 8.07 -11.54
C LEU A 71 3.41 8.85 -11.50
N SER A 72 3.37 10.11 -11.04
CA SER A 72 4.51 11.03 -11.04
C SER A 72 5.74 10.44 -10.34
N ARG A 73 5.57 9.63 -9.29
CA ARG A 73 6.69 9.00 -8.55
C ARG A 73 7.67 8.17 -9.38
N TRP A 74 7.29 7.80 -10.61
CA TRP A 74 8.13 7.03 -11.53
C TRP A 74 8.61 7.84 -12.75
N ARG A 75 8.28 9.12 -12.82
CA ARG A 75 8.62 9.95 -13.96
C ARG A 75 9.95 10.66 -13.72
N GLU A 76 10.73 10.80 -14.78
CA GLU A 76 12.05 11.45 -14.72
C GLU A 76 11.96 12.85 -14.11
N GLU A 77 10.91 13.61 -14.43
CA GLU A 77 10.73 14.97 -13.91
C GLU A 77 10.45 15.07 -12.41
N THR A 78 10.06 13.99 -11.73
CA THR A 78 9.55 14.04 -10.33
C THR A 78 10.08 12.90 -9.44
N VAL A 79 10.97 12.05 -9.95
CA VAL A 79 11.55 10.93 -9.20
C VAL A 79 12.41 11.42 -8.03
N ASP A 80 13.21 12.47 -8.24
CA ASP A 80 14.08 13.03 -7.20
C ASP A 80 13.26 13.68 -6.06
N ASP A 81 12.20 14.41 -6.42
CA ASP A 81 11.27 15.00 -5.45
C ASP A 81 10.55 13.92 -4.63
N PHE A 82 10.15 12.83 -5.28
CA PHE A 82 9.54 11.68 -4.60
C PHE A 82 10.52 11.02 -3.63
N GLU A 83 11.76 10.80 -4.05
CA GLU A 83 12.80 10.22 -3.18
C GLU A 83 13.08 11.10 -1.96
N GLN A 84 13.10 12.43 -2.14
CA GLN A 84 13.25 13.39 -1.06
C GLN A 84 12.06 13.32 -0.09
N TYR A 85 10.84 13.36 -0.61
CA TYR A 85 9.61 13.22 0.19
C TYR A 85 9.56 11.91 1.00
N MET A 86 10.09 10.81 0.44
CA MET A 86 10.14 9.53 1.15
C MET A 86 11.09 9.54 2.36
N LYS A 87 12.12 10.40 2.37
CA LYS A 87 13.10 10.52 3.46
C LYS A 87 12.61 11.37 4.65
N GLU A 88 11.66 12.28 4.41
CA GLU A 88 11.14 13.25 5.39
C GLU A 88 10.20 12.64 6.44
#